data_AF-A0A8J2P7N1-F1
#
_entry.id   AF-A0A8J2P7N1-F1
#
_cell.length_a   1.000
_cell.length_b   1.000
_cell.length_c   1.000
_cell.angle_alpha   90.00
_cell.angle_beta   90.00
_cell.angle_gamma   90.00
#
_symmetry.space_group_name_H-M   'P 1'
#
loop_
_entity.id
_entity.type
_entity.pdbx_description
1 polymer ?
#
loop_
_entity_poly.entity_id
_entity_poly.type
_entity_poly.pdbx_seq_one_letter_code
_entity_poly.pdbx_strand_id
1 'polypeptide(L)'
;MSDDVEFSDGSNVDETEVTLSMSIYSRIRHGISKIRKSLKLRAHLTNACKLENTKPKSLLLDGVTRWNSTYVMLKRVVEFRKPFEAVLR
;
A
#
# COMPACT_ATOMS: atom_id res chain seq x y z
N MET A 1 -15.78 37.54 24.62
CA MET A 1 -15.77 36.16 25.12
C MET A 1 -16.71 35.38 24.23
N SER A 2 -16.17 34.69 23.24
CA SER A 2 -16.91 33.74 22.40
C SER A 2 -15.95 32.62 22.06
N ASP A 3 -16.36 31.43 22.45
CA ASP A 3 -15.55 30.23 22.62
C ASP A 3 -15.09 29.63 21.28
N ASP A 4 -13.78 29.38 21.18
CA ASP A 4 -13.20 28.51 20.16
C ASP A 4 -13.55 27.06 20.48
N VAL A 5 -14.46 26.46 19.70
CA VAL A 5 -14.72 25.02 19.75
C VAL A 5 -13.61 24.33 18.97
N GLU A 6 -12.59 23.83 19.69
CA GLU A 6 -11.64 22.87 19.14
C GLU A 6 -12.37 21.57 18.80
N PHE A 7 -12.67 21.37 17.51
CA PHE A 7 -13.14 20.08 17.00
C PHE A 7 -11.94 19.15 16.80
N SER A 8 -11.54 18.49 17.88
CA SER A 8 -10.61 17.36 17.83
C SER A 8 -11.38 16.10 17.42
N ASP A 9 -11.50 15.85 16.11
CA ASP A 9 -11.89 14.53 15.60
C ASP A 9 -10.69 13.58 15.67
N GLY A 10 -10.35 13.22 16.90
CA GLY A 10 -9.42 12.17 17.24
C GLY A 10 -10.06 10.80 17.08
N SER A 11 -10.56 10.46 15.90
CA SER A 11 -10.87 9.08 15.54
C SER A 11 -9.65 8.45 14.85
N ASN A 12 -8.58 8.26 15.61
CA ASN A 12 -7.52 7.30 15.26
C ASN A 12 -8.08 5.88 15.49
N VAL A 13 -9.14 5.54 14.74
CA VAL A 13 -9.66 4.17 14.67
C VAL A 13 -8.50 3.35 14.13
N ASP A 14 -8.01 2.47 14.98
CA ASP A 14 -6.82 1.64 14.80
C ASP A 14 -6.74 1.10 13.35
N GLU A 15 -5.91 1.74 12.51
CA GLU A 15 -5.73 1.40 11.08
C GLU A 15 -5.33 -0.09 10.94
N THR A 16 -4.75 -0.65 12.00
CA THR A 16 -4.39 -2.05 12.17
C THR A 16 -5.58 -2.99 12.35
N GLU A 17 -6.59 -2.70 13.17
CA GLU A 17 -7.81 -3.53 13.27
C GLU A 17 -8.61 -3.57 11.95
N VAL A 18 -8.74 -2.42 11.29
CA VAL A 18 -9.45 -2.33 10.01
C VAL A 18 -8.75 -3.16 8.93
N THR A 19 -7.42 -3.17 8.90
CA THR A 19 -6.67 -3.96 7.92
C THR A 19 -6.65 -5.46 8.20
N LEU A 20 -6.88 -5.91 9.44
CA LEU A 20 -6.96 -7.33 9.79
C LEU A 20 -8.31 -7.97 9.39
N SER A 21 -9.40 -7.20 9.46
CA SER A 21 -10.73 -7.66 9.02
C SER A 21 -10.89 -7.70 7.48
N MET A 22 -9.97 -7.08 6.75
CA MET A 22 -9.98 -7.06 5.28
C MET A 22 -9.53 -8.39 4.66
N SER A 23 -10.13 -8.73 3.52
CA SER A 23 -9.63 -9.81 2.67
C SER A 23 -8.17 -9.54 2.24
N ILE A 24 -7.40 -10.60 2.00
CA ILE A 24 -6.01 -10.51 1.53
C ILE A 24 -5.91 -9.63 0.28
N TYR A 25 -6.87 -9.78 -0.64
CA TYR A 25 -6.96 -8.97 -1.84
C TYR A 25 -7.09 -7.47 -1.53
N SER A 26 -8.00 -7.10 -0.63
CA SER A 26 -8.19 -5.70 -0.21
C SER A 26 -6.95 -5.14 0.47
N ARG A 27 -6.27 -5.92 1.31
CA ARG A 27 -5.02 -5.53 1.97
C ARG A 27 -3.91 -5.24 0.96
N ILE A 28 -3.75 -6.12 -0.04
CA ILE A 28 -2.78 -5.93 -1.12
C ILE A 28 -3.08 -4.64 -1.90
N ARG A 29 -4.34 -4.42 -2.29
CA ARG A 29 -4.75 -3.19 -2.99
C ARG A 29 -4.49 -1.95 -2.15
N HIS A 30 -4.81 -2.01 -0.86
CA HIS A 30 -4.56 -0.91 0.06
C HIS A 30 -3.05 -0.60 0.16
N GLY A 31 -2.21 -1.62 0.37
CA GLY A 31 -0.75 -1.46 0.42
C GLY A 31 -0.17 -0.87 -0.86
N ILE A 32 -0.59 -1.38 -2.03
CA ILE A 32 -0.18 -0.83 -3.33
C ILE A 32 -0.62 0.63 -3.45
N SER A 33 -1.85 0.97 -3.05
CA SER A 33 -2.37 2.33 -3.07
C SER A 33 -1.56 3.26 -2.17
N LYS A 34 -1.27 2.84 -0.93
CA LYS A 34 -0.45 3.58 0.06
C LYS A 34 0.94 3.88 -0.49
N ILE A 35 1.61 2.87 -1.05
CA ILE A 35 2.92 3.04 -1.68
C ILE A 35 2.83 3.99 -2.88
N ARG A 36 1.86 3.81 -3.78
CA ARG A 36 1.75 4.66 -4.99
C ARG A 36 1.50 6.14 -4.66
N LYS A 37 0.70 6.42 -3.63
CA LYS A 37 0.40 7.78 -3.18
C LYS A 37 1.60 8.46 -2.52
N SER A 38 2.45 7.73 -1.80
CA SER A 38 3.59 8.30 -1.06
C SER A 38 4.91 8.24 -1.84
N LEU A 39 5.52 9.41 -2.10
CA LEU A 39 6.87 9.52 -2.68
C LEU A 39 7.92 8.80 -1.82
N LYS A 40 7.83 8.95 -0.49
CA LYS A 40 8.73 8.32 0.48
C LYS A 40 8.67 6.79 0.39
N LEU A 41 7.47 6.22 0.36
CA LEU A 41 7.30 4.77 0.25
C LEU A 41 7.75 4.23 -1.11
N ARG A 42 7.58 4.99 -2.20
CA ARG A 42 8.14 4.61 -3.52
C ARG A 42 9.66 4.56 -3.52
N ALA A 43 10.31 5.56 -2.90
CA ALA A 43 11.75 5.57 -2.75
C ALA A 43 12.23 4.39 -1.88
N HIS A 44 11.53 4.12 -0.78
CA HIS A 44 11.82 2.99 0.10
C HIS A 44 11.70 1.65 -0.63
N LEU A 45 10.61 1.45 -1.40
CA LEU A 45 10.43 0.26 -2.22
C LEU A 45 11.55 0.12 -3.25
N THR A 46 11.95 1.21 -3.90
CA THR A 46 13.04 1.20 -4.90
C THR A 46 14.37 0.78 -4.26
N ASN A 47 14.66 1.27 -3.06
CA ASN A 47 15.85 0.88 -2.31
C ASN A 47 15.78 -0.59 -1.86
N ALA A 48 14.63 -1.05 -1.37
CA ALA A 48 14.42 -2.44 -1.01
C ALA A 48 14.56 -3.38 -2.21
N CYS A 49 14.10 -2.98 -3.40
CA CYS A 49 14.32 -3.72 -4.64
C CYS A 49 15.82 -3.85 -4.98
N LYS A 50 16.61 -2.79 -4.78
CA LYS A 50 18.06 -2.83 -5.01
C LYS A 50 18.76 -3.80 -4.05
N LEU A 51 18.38 -3.81 -2.78
CA LEU A 51 18.94 -4.71 -1.77
C LEU A 51 18.64 -6.19 -2.08
N GLU A 52 17.44 -6.48 -2.57
CA GLU A 52 17.01 -7.83 -2.95
C GLU A 52 17.35 -8.20 -4.41
N ASN A 53 18.22 -7.43 -5.08
CA ASN A 53 18.60 -7.60 -6.49
C ASN A 53 17.40 -7.77 -7.45
N THR A 54 16.26 -7.18 -7.11
CA THR A 54 15.04 -7.23 -7.90
C THR A 54 14.97 -5.98 -8.78
N LYS A 55 14.70 -6.15 -10.09
CA LYS A 55 14.57 -4.99 -10.98
C LYS A 55 13.41 -4.11 -10.50
N PRO A 56 13.64 -2.82 -10.17
CA PRO A 56 12.57 -1.95 -9.72
C PRO A 56 11.55 -1.76 -10.85
N LYS A 57 10.30 -2.07 -10.57
CA LYS A 57 9.16 -1.83 -11.46
C LYS A 57 8.08 -1.09 -10.68
N SER A 58 7.24 -0.34 -11.38
CA SER A 58 6.04 0.25 -10.76
C SER A 58 5.09 -0.84 -10.27
N LEU A 59 4.50 -0.64 -9.09
CA LEU A 59 3.37 -1.43 -8.63
C LEU A 59 2.13 -1.06 -9.44
N LEU A 60 1.35 -2.06 -9.81
CA LEU A 60 0.14 -1.92 -10.62
C LEU A 60 -1.07 -2.16 -9.73
N LEU A 61 -2.07 -1.28 -9.83
CA LEU A 61 -3.39 -1.55 -9.26
C LEU A 61 -4.23 -2.16 -10.39
N ASP A 62 -5.02 -3.17 -10.06
CA ASP A 62 -5.94 -3.76 -11.00
C ASP A 62 -7.07 -2.78 -11.38
N GLY A 63 -7.58 -2.94 -12.59
CA GLY A 63 -8.52 -2.01 -13.22
C GLY A 63 -9.62 -2.76 -13.96
N VAL A 64 -10.84 -2.23 -13.87
CA VAL A 64 -12.07 -2.89 -14.34
C VAL A 64 -12.05 -3.18 -15.85
N THR A 65 -11.34 -2.35 -16.63
CA THR A 65 -11.30 -2.44 -18.09
C THR A 65 -10.33 -3.48 -18.65
N ARG A 66 -9.57 -4.19 -17.80
CA ARG A 66 -8.55 -5.16 -18.22
C ARG A 66 -8.74 -6.47 -17.46
N TRP A 67 -9.18 -7.50 -18.19
CA TRP A 67 -9.60 -8.80 -17.65
C TRP A 67 -8.52 -9.55 -16.86
N ASN A 68 -7.24 -9.28 -17.12
CA ASN A 68 -6.11 -9.92 -16.44
C ASN A 68 -5.40 -9.02 -15.42
N SER A 69 -5.96 -7.84 -15.13
CA SER A 69 -5.27 -6.84 -14.31
C SER A 69 -5.05 -7.29 -12.87
N THR A 70 -6.00 -8.02 -12.28
CA THR A 70 -5.86 -8.64 -10.96
C THR A 70 -4.73 -9.67 -10.94
N TYR A 71 -4.65 -10.54 -11.95
CA TYR A 71 -3.56 -11.51 -12.07
C TYR A 71 -2.20 -10.81 -12.18
N VAL A 72 -2.09 -9.77 -13.03
CA VAL A 72 -0.84 -9.02 -13.19
C VAL A 72 -0.45 -8.29 -11.90
N MET A 73 -1.42 -7.72 -11.18
CA MET A 73 -1.19 -7.09 -9.88
C MET A 73 -0.63 -8.12 -8.87
N LEU A 74 -1.30 -9.26 -8.70
CA LEU A 74 -0.89 -10.30 -7.76
C LEU A 74 0.47 -10.90 -8.13
N LYS A 75 0.69 -11.21 -9.41
CA LYS A 75 1.98 -11.69 -9.91
C LYS A 75 3.10 -10.71 -9.57
N ARG A 76 2.85 -9.41 -9.72
CA ARG A 76 3.84 -8.38 -9.39
C ARG A 76 4.11 -8.27 -7.89
N VAL A 77 3.09 -8.43 -7.05
CA VAL A 77 3.26 -8.44 -5.58
C VAL A 77 4.09 -9.64 -5.15
N VAL A 78 3.87 -10.81 -5.75
CA VAL A 78 4.68 -12.01 -5.47
C VAL A 78 6.13 -11.82 -5.93
N GLU A 79 6.36 -11.24 -7.12
CA GLU A 79 7.72 -10.88 -7.59
C GLU A 79 8.44 -9.95 -6.60
N PHE A 80 7.71 -9.03 -5.97
CA PHE A 80 8.24 -8.07 -4.99
C PHE A 80 7.97 -8.45 -3.54
N ARG A 81 7.68 -9.72 -3.23
CA ARG A 81 7.20 -10.09 -1.89
C ARG A 81 8.08 -9.52 -0.77
N LYS A 82 9.39 -9.74 -0.83
CA LYS A 82 10.31 -9.25 0.21
C LYS A 82 10.40 -7.71 0.24
N PRO A 83 10.66 -7.00 -0.89
CA PRO A 83 10.61 -5.53 -0.88
C PRO A 83 9.26 -4.95 -0.42
N PHE A 84 8.15 -5.60 -0.77
CA PHE A 84 6.81 -5.14 -0.45
C PHE A 84 6.49 -5.29 1.04
N GLU A 85 6.85 -6.44 1.63
CA GLU A 85 6.76 -6.67 3.08
C GLU A 85 7.65 -5.70 3.87
N ALA A 86 8.86 -5.38 3.38
CA ALA A 86 9.76 -4.44 4.05
C ALA A 86 9.24 -2.99 4.09
N VAL A 87 8.38 -2.60 3.14
CA VAL A 87 7.86 -1.22 3.03
C VAL A 87 6.58 -1.01 3.82
N LEU A 88 5.80 -2.08 4.04
CA LEU A 88 4.48 -2.03 4.68
C LEU A 88 4.48 -2.57 6.12
N ARG A 89 5.63 -2.99 6.64
CA ARG A 89 5.86 -3.31 8.05
C ARG A 89 6.18 -2.04 8.82
#